data_AF-A0A660TV09-F1
#
_entry.id   AF-A0A660TV09-F1
#
_cell.length_a   1.000
_cell.length_b   1.000
_cell.length_c   1.000
_cell.angle_alpha   90.00
_cell.angle_beta   90.00
_cell.angle_gamma   90.00
#
_symmetry.space_group_name_H-M   'P 1'
#
loop_
_entity.id
_entity.type
_entity.pdbx_description
1 polymer ?
#
loop_
_entity_poly.entity_id
_entity_poly.type
_entity_poly.pdbx_seq_one_letter_code
_entity_poly.pdbx_strand_id
1 'polypeptide(L)'
;MARQRSTIMAYTQAEFAYVLLFIALGALALLFLQYRIAREERAFLLDQIEQMEEKKDAAYPCWIRPDGVIPELAGTLVIYSDEWLDLSRINGGHVDIQAGGQTDWVRRDAVFSATRRLFQQDNQYATCNHCYIRVKVENRTNNYNLFLESAQVLKSLGIVVVNE
;
A
#
# COMPACT_ATOMS: atom_id res chain seq x y z
N MET A 1 -32.60 47.65 -56.54
CA MET A 1 -32.80 46.93 -55.26
C MET A 1 -31.78 45.79 -55.08
N ALA A 2 -30.47 46.08 -55.08
CA ALA A 2 -29.42 45.04 -54.94
C ALA A 2 -28.57 45.18 -53.67
N ARG A 3 -28.44 46.38 -53.09
CA ARG A 3 -27.62 46.62 -51.89
C ARG A 3 -28.18 45.99 -50.60
N GLN A 4 -29.51 45.95 -50.43
CA GLN A 4 -30.15 45.38 -49.23
C GLN A 4 -29.97 43.87 -49.07
N ARG A 5 -29.80 43.09 -50.15
CA ARG A 5 -29.59 41.63 -50.04
C ARG A 5 -28.19 41.26 -49.55
N SER A 6 -27.17 42.05 -49.93
CA SER A 6 -25.77 41.80 -49.51
C SER A 6 -25.54 42.04 -48.02
N THR A 7 -26.22 43.03 -47.44
CA THR A 7 -26.10 43.36 -46.02
C THR A 7 -26.79 42.33 -45.12
N ILE A 8 -27.90 41.73 -45.59
CA ILE A 8 -28.62 40.68 -44.83
C ILE A 8 -27.82 39.37 -44.83
N MET A 9 -27.20 38.98 -45.95
CA MET A 9 -26.31 37.80 -45.99
C MET A 9 -25.03 37.97 -45.16
N ALA A 10 -24.45 39.17 -45.10
CA ALA A 10 -23.29 39.44 -44.26
C ALA A 10 -23.64 39.39 -42.77
N TYR A 11 -24.84 39.83 -42.39
CA TYR A 11 -25.33 39.78 -41.01
C TYR A 11 -25.51 38.32 -40.54
N THR A 12 -26.10 37.46 -41.37
CA THR A 12 -26.30 36.05 -41.02
C THR A 12 -24.99 35.25 -40.98
N GLN A 13 -24.01 35.58 -41.82
CA GLN A 13 -22.67 34.98 -41.75
C GLN A 13 -21.89 35.44 -40.52
N ALA A 14 -21.99 36.71 -40.14
CA ALA A 14 -21.37 37.23 -38.93
C ALA A 14 -21.98 36.61 -37.67
N GLU A 15 -23.30 36.47 -37.61
CA GLU A 15 -24.00 35.78 -36.51
C GLU A 15 -23.55 34.32 -36.39
N PHE A 16 -23.40 33.61 -37.50
CA PHE A 16 -22.91 32.23 -37.50
C PHE A 16 -21.45 32.13 -37.04
N ALA A 17 -20.60 33.07 -37.44
CA ALA A 17 -19.21 33.16 -36.99
C ALA A 17 -19.12 33.43 -35.48
N TYR A 18 -19.99 34.29 -34.94
CA TYR A 18 -20.08 34.52 -33.49
C TYR A 18 -20.48 33.27 -32.73
N VAL A 19 -21.49 32.53 -33.21
CA VAL A 19 -21.92 31.27 -32.58
C VAL A 19 -20.78 30.25 -32.58
N LEU A 20 -20.08 30.09 -33.71
CA LEU A 20 -18.92 29.20 -33.80
C LEU A 20 -17.78 29.62 -32.86
N LEU A 21 -17.56 30.93 -32.71
CA LEU A 21 -16.53 31.47 -31.83
C LEU A 21 -16.87 31.23 -30.35
N PHE A 22 -18.13 31.35 -29.95
CA PHE A 22 -18.59 30.99 -28.60
C PHE A 22 -18.48 29.49 -28.32
N ILE A 23 -18.81 28.63 -29.30
CA ILE A 23 -18.64 27.18 -29.19
C ILE A 23 -17.15 26.82 -29.05
N ALA A 24 -16.29 27.45 -29.85
CA ALA A 24 -14.84 27.23 -29.78
C ALA A 24 -14.26 27.67 -28.42
N LEU A 25 -14.67 28.83 -27.90
CA LEU A 25 -14.28 29.30 -26.57
C LEU A 25 -14.77 28.36 -25.46
N GLY A 26 -16.00 27.86 -25.57
CA GLY A 26 -16.56 26.87 -24.62
C GLY A 26 -15.77 25.55 -24.63
N ALA A 27 -15.43 25.05 -25.82
CA ALA A 27 -14.60 23.85 -25.96
C ALA A 27 -13.19 24.05 -25.38
N LEU A 28 -12.60 25.23 -25.60
CA LEU A 28 -11.28 25.58 -25.08
C LEU A 28 -11.27 25.68 -23.55
N ALA A 29 -12.33 26.24 -22.96
CA ALA A 29 -12.51 26.29 -21.51
C ALA A 29 -12.66 24.88 -20.89
N LEU A 30 -13.41 23.98 -21.54
CA LEU A 30 -13.55 22.58 -21.10
C LEU A 30 -12.21 21.83 -21.16
N LEU A 31 -11.48 21.96 -22.26
CA LEU A 31 -10.15 21.35 -22.41
C LEU A 31 -9.17 21.90 -21.37
N PHE A 32 -9.23 23.20 -21.06
CA PHE A 32 -8.40 23.79 -20.03
C PHE A 32 -8.72 23.24 -18.63
N LEU A 33 -10.01 23.02 -18.32
CA LEU A 33 -10.43 22.44 -17.05
C LEU A 33 -9.95 20.99 -16.90
N GLN A 34 -10.13 20.17 -17.95
CA GLN A 34 -9.62 18.80 -17.99
C GLN A 34 -8.10 18.76 -17.83
N TYR A 35 -7.39 19.69 -18.46
CA TYR A 35 -5.93 19.79 -18.31
C TYR A 35 -5.51 20.13 -16.88
N ARG A 36 -6.24 21.02 -16.17
CA ARG A 36 -5.94 21.30 -14.75
C ARG A 36 -6.16 20.07 -13.87
N ILE A 37 -7.29 19.38 -14.05
CA ILE A 37 -7.60 18.16 -13.29
C ILE A 37 -6.54 17.10 -13.55
N ALA A 38 -6.21 16.83 -14.81
CA ALA A 38 -5.16 15.86 -15.17
C ALA A 38 -3.78 16.25 -14.63
N ARG A 39 -3.47 17.55 -14.54
CA ARG A 39 -2.21 18.04 -13.97
C ARG A 39 -2.17 17.87 -12.45
N GLU A 40 -3.28 18.11 -11.77
CA GLU A 40 -3.42 17.89 -10.32
C GLU A 40 -3.36 16.40 -9.98
N GLU A 41 -4.05 15.55 -10.74
CA GLU A 41 -3.95 14.09 -10.62
C GLU A 41 -2.53 13.60 -10.89
N ARG A 42 -1.86 14.12 -11.92
CA ARG A 42 -0.46 13.77 -12.20
C ARG A 42 0.48 14.19 -11.07
N ALA A 43 0.30 15.39 -10.51
CA ALA A 43 1.11 15.86 -9.39
C ALA A 43 0.88 15.00 -8.14
N PHE A 44 -0.37 14.64 -7.85
CA PHE A 44 -0.74 13.77 -6.75
C PHE A 44 -0.19 12.33 -6.92
N LEU A 45 -0.26 11.78 -8.13
CA LEU A 45 0.31 10.46 -8.42
C LEU A 45 1.84 10.47 -8.34
N LEU A 46 2.48 11.54 -8.80
CA LEU A 46 3.94 11.70 -8.68
C LEU A 46 4.38 11.83 -7.21
N ASP A 47 3.65 12.59 -6.39
CA ASP A 47 3.92 12.70 -4.94
C ASP A 47 3.76 11.34 -4.22
N GLN A 48 2.76 10.54 -4.60
CA GLN A 48 2.64 9.16 -4.09
C GLN A 48 3.78 8.25 -4.54
N ILE A 49 4.25 8.39 -5.78
CA ILE A 49 5.40 7.62 -6.30
C ILE A 49 6.67 8.03 -5.56
N GLU A 50 6.92 9.32 -5.36
CA GLU A 50 8.09 9.84 -4.65
C GLU A 50 8.09 9.38 -3.17
N GLN A 51 6.93 9.41 -2.49
CA GLN A 51 6.80 8.83 -1.14
C GLN A 51 6.99 7.30 -1.10
N MET A 52 6.72 6.60 -2.20
CA MET A 52 6.99 5.16 -2.33
C MET A 52 8.45 4.88 -2.67
N GLU A 53 9.12 5.77 -3.41
CA GLU A 53 10.54 5.69 -3.76
C GLU A 53 11.46 6.07 -2.59
N GLU A 54 11.13 7.11 -1.81
CA GLU A 54 11.85 7.43 -0.57
C GLU A 54 11.71 6.31 0.48
N LYS A 55 10.59 5.57 0.48
CA LYS A 55 10.39 4.38 1.32
C LYS A 55 11.05 3.12 0.77
N LYS A 56 11.55 3.14 -0.47
CA LYS A 56 12.30 2.02 -1.06
C LYS A 56 13.69 1.90 -0.44
N ASP A 57 14.26 3.01 0.02
CA ASP A 57 15.51 3.03 0.79
C ASP A 57 15.32 2.49 2.22
N ALA A 58 14.09 2.55 2.76
CA ALA A 58 13.66 1.76 3.91
C ALA A 58 13.17 0.38 3.43
N ALA A 59 14.06 -0.43 2.85
CA ALA A 59 13.74 -1.70 2.20
C ALA A 59 12.76 -2.56 3.02
N TYR A 60 11.49 -2.60 2.60
CA TYR A 60 10.48 -3.51 3.14
C TYR A 60 10.74 -4.89 2.52
N PRO A 61 11.14 -5.91 3.29
CA PRO A 61 11.46 -7.22 2.76
C PRO A 61 10.19 -7.93 2.27
N CYS A 62 9.94 -7.77 0.98
CA CYS A 62 8.73 -8.16 0.26
C CYS A 62 9.10 -9.17 -0.82
N TRP A 63 8.55 -10.38 -0.75
CA TRP A 63 8.88 -11.50 -1.63
C TRP A 63 7.72 -11.88 -2.54
N ILE A 64 7.93 -11.84 -3.86
CA ILE A 64 6.98 -12.31 -4.86
C ILE A 64 7.41 -13.72 -5.30
N ARG A 65 6.61 -14.73 -4.97
CA ARG A 65 6.85 -16.13 -5.37
C ARG A 65 6.32 -16.35 -6.81
N PRO A 66 6.95 -17.18 -7.67
CA PRO A 66 8.17 -17.98 -7.48
C PRO A 66 9.47 -17.36 -8.01
N ASP A 67 9.39 -16.25 -8.77
CA ASP A 67 10.51 -15.77 -9.60
C ASP A 67 11.40 -14.70 -8.91
N GLY A 68 11.02 -14.21 -7.73
CA GLY A 68 11.77 -13.19 -7.00
C GLY A 68 12.94 -13.75 -6.20
N VAL A 69 14.06 -13.02 -6.20
CA VAL A 69 15.17 -13.24 -5.24
C VAL A 69 14.61 -13.22 -3.82
N ILE A 70 14.99 -14.21 -3.02
CA ILE A 70 14.55 -14.35 -1.63
C ILE A 70 15.09 -13.14 -0.85
N PRO A 71 14.25 -12.22 -0.36
CA PRO A 71 14.69 -11.05 0.39
C PRO A 71 15.09 -11.45 1.81
N GLU A 72 15.79 -10.56 2.52
CA GLU A 72 16.09 -10.73 3.94
C GLU A 72 14.82 -10.91 4.79
N LEU A 73 15.00 -11.37 6.02
CA LEU A 73 13.90 -11.56 6.97
C LEU A 73 13.32 -10.20 7.38
N ALA A 74 12.00 -10.08 7.43
CA ALA A 74 11.31 -8.92 7.99
C ALA A 74 11.52 -8.81 9.50
N GLY A 75 11.68 -9.95 10.17
CA GLY A 75 11.88 -10.00 11.61
C GLY A 75 11.94 -11.42 12.15
N THR A 76 12.05 -11.49 13.47
CA THR A 76 12.19 -12.74 14.21
C THR A 76 11.24 -12.74 15.39
N LEU A 77 10.46 -13.81 15.52
CA LEU A 77 9.70 -14.14 16.72
C LEU A 77 10.50 -15.17 17.53
N VAL A 78 10.96 -14.78 18.71
CA VAL A 78 11.65 -15.67 19.65
C VAL A 78 10.69 -16.10 20.74
N ILE A 79 10.52 -17.41 20.92
CA ILE A 79 9.69 -17.99 21.97
C ILE A 79 10.62 -18.48 23.07
N TYR A 80 10.60 -17.79 24.21
CA TYR A 80 11.43 -18.15 25.37
C TYR A 80 10.69 -19.06 26.35
N SER A 81 9.38 -18.84 26.49
CA SER A 81 8.47 -19.70 27.23
C SER A 81 7.07 -19.65 26.62
N ASP A 82 6.14 -20.39 27.20
CA ASP A 82 4.71 -20.31 26.93
C ASP A 82 4.11 -18.92 27.23
N GLU A 83 4.69 -18.19 28.19
CA GLU A 83 4.24 -16.87 28.63
C GLU A 83 5.04 -15.71 28.05
N TRP A 84 6.26 -15.94 27.57
CA TRP A 84 7.19 -14.88 27.15
C TRP A 84 7.72 -15.11 25.73
N LEU A 85 7.34 -14.20 24.84
CA LEU A 85 7.77 -14.17 23.45
C LEU A 85 8.29 -12.76 23.12
N ASP A 86 9.30 -12.67 22.26
CA ASP A 86 9.81 -11.41 21.73
C ASP A 86 9.59 -11.38 20.22
N LEU A 87 8.94 -10.34 19.72
CA LEU A 87 8.79 -10.11 18.31
C LEU A 87 9.61 -8.88 17.92
N SER A 88 10.63 -9.09 17.09
CA SER A 88 11.52 -8.04 16.61
C SER A 88 11.42 -7.87 15.10
N ARG A 89 11.56 -6.63 14.64
CA ARG A 89 11.65 -6.27 13.23
C ARG A 89 13.10 -5.94 12.88
N ILE A 90 13.57 -6.36 11.71
CA ILE A 90 14.98 -6.23 11.32
C ILE A 90 15.42 -4.76 11.22
N ASN A 91 14.53 -3.88 10.75
CA ASN A 91 14.76 -2.44 10.59
C ASN A 91 14.38 -1.63 11.85
N GLY A 92 14.36 -2.28 13.01
CA GLY A 92 14.07 -1.66 14.31
C GLY A 92 12.61 -1.81 14.76
N GLY A 93 12.41 -1.72 16.07
CA GLY A 93 11.16 -2.03 16.75
C GLY A 93 11.15 -3.46 17.28
N HIS A 94 10.80 -3.60 18.55
CA HIS A 94 10.58 -4.88 19.20
C HIS A 94 9.36 -4.77 20.11
N VAL A 95 8.68 -5.88 20.33
CA VAL A 95 7.53 -5.98 21.21
C VAL A 95 7.71 -7.24 22.04
N ASP A 96 7.89 -7.05 23.34
CA ASP A 96 7.79 -8.12 24.31
C ASP A 96 6.30 -8.49 24.49
N ILE A 97 5.99 -9.75 24.24
CA ILE A 97 4.66 -10.33 24.37
C ILE A 97 4.67 -11.15 25.66
N GLN A 98 4.02 -10.60 26.68
CA GLN A 98 3.76 -11.33 27.92
C GLN A 98 2.33 -11.87 27.87
N ALA A 99 2.19 -13.15 27.50
CA ALA A 99 0.88 -13.79 27.38
C ALA A 99 0.22 -14.04 28.76
N GLY A 100 1.00 -13.98 29.85
CA GLY A 100 0.58 -14.46 31.17
C GLY A 100 0.24 -15.95 31.13
N GLY A 101 0.16 -16.64 32.26
CA GLY A 101 -0.25 -18.05 32.31
C GLY A 101 -1.73 -18.31 31.94
N GLN A 102 -2.23 -17.63 30.92
CA GLN A 102 -3.60 -17.70 30.44
C GLN A 102 -3.73 -18.65 29.25
N THR A 103 -4.97 -19.02 28.96
CA THR A 103 -5.35 -20.03 27.96
C THR A 103 -4.74 -19.77 26.57
N ASP A 104 -4.60 -20.82 25.76
CA ASP A 104 -4.01 -20.75 24.40
C ASP A 104 -4.65 -19.69 23.49
N TRP A 105 -5.92 -19.33 23.73
CA TRP A 105 -6.60 -18.27 22.99
C TRP A 105 -6.03 -16.88 23.28
N VAL A 106 -5.73 -16.57 24.55
CA VAL A 106 -5.17 -15.27 24.97
C VAL A 106 -3.78 -15.08 24.37
N ARG A 107 -2.94 -16.12 24.40
CA ARG A 107 -1.63 -16.08 23.73
C ARG A 107 -1.76 -15.79 22.25
N ARG A 108 -2.65 -16.50 21.54
CA ARG A 108 -2.85 -16.29 20.10
C ARG A 108 -3.29 -14.87 19.78
N ASP A 109 -4.18 -14.29 20.59
CA ASP A 109 -4.62 -12.91 20.43
C ASP A 109 -3.50 -11.90 20.73
N ALA A 110 -2.66 -12.16 21.74
CA ALA A 110 -1.49 -11.35 22.06
C ALA A 110 -0.45 -11.37 20.92
N VAL A 111 -0.14 -12.55 20.37
CA VAL A 111 0.74 -12.69 19.21
C VAL A 111 0.14 -12.00 17.98
N PHE A 112 -1.15 -12.18 17.73
CA PHE A 112 -1.85 -11.56 16.60
C PHE A 112 -1.81 -10.04 16.68
N SER A 113 -2.17 -9.48 17.84
CA SER A 113 -2.22 -8.03 18.05
C SER A 113 -0.83 -7.39 18.02
N ALA A 114 0.18 -8.01 18.65
CA ALA A 114 1.56 -7.56 18.61
C ALA A 114 2.11 -7.58 17.18
N THR A 115 1.90 -8.67 16.45
CA THR A 115 2.34 -8.80 15.05
C THR A 115 1.66 -7.78 14.15
N ARG A 116 0.34 -7.62 14.29
CA ARG A 116 -0.41 -6.64 13.50
C ARG A 116 0.06 -5.21 13.74
N ARG A 117 0.43 -4.88 14.98
CA ARG A 117 0.95 -3.55 15.34
C ARG A 117 2.36 -3.33 14.80
N LEU A 118 3.26 -4.30 14.98
CA LEU A 118 4.66 -4.16 14.59
C LEU A 118 4.84 -4.16 13.06
N PHE A 119 4.11 -5.03 12.36
CA PHE A 119 4.18 -5.20 10.90
C PHE A 119 3.04 -4.51 10.14
N GLN A 120 2.39 -3.50 10.73
CA GLN A 120 1.23 -2.84 10.11
C GLN A 120 1.59 -2.27 8.72
N GLN A 121 2.72 -1.57 8.64
CA GLN A 121 3.18 -0.95 7.40
C GLN A 121 3.69 -2.00 6.42
N ASP A 122 4.43 -3.02 6.90
CA ASP A 122 4.94 -4.10 6.06
C ASP A 122 3.80 -4.89 5.41
N ASN A 123 2.72 -5.19 6.17
CA ASN A 123 1.54 -5.89 5.66
C ASN A 123 0.74 -5.06 4.66
N GLN A 124 0.62 -3.74 4.89
CA GLN A 124 -0.03 -2.84 3.94
C GLN A 124 0.76 -2.80 2.62
N TYR A 125 2.08 -2.62 2.71
CA TYR A 125 2.96 -2.63 1.56
C TYR A 125 2.89 -3.96 0.81
N ALA A 126 2.90 -5.08 1.52
CA ALA A 126 2.84 -6.42 0.94
C ALA A 126 1.51 -6.68 0.22
N THR A 127 0.41 -6.20 0.79
CA THR A 127 -0.92 -6.28 0.16
C THR A 127 -0.99 -5.47 -1.13
N CYS A 128 -0.48 -4.22 -1.12
CA CYS A 128 -0.47 -3.36 -2.31
C CYS A 128 0.38 -3.95 -3.45
N ASN A 129 1.52 -4.56 -3.11
CA ASN A 129 2.48 -5.09 -4.08
C ASN A 129 2.30 -6.59 -4.38
N HIS A 130 1.23 -7.22 -3.85
CA HIS A 130 0.95 -8.64 -4.04
C HIS A 130 2.14 -9.56 -3.69
N CYS A 131 2.79 -9.30 -2.56
CA CYS A 131 3.95 -10.04 -2.10
C CYS A 131 3.77 -10.54 -0.67
N TYR A 132 4.77 -11.27 -0.17
CA TYR A 132 4.78 -11.85 1.17
C TYR A 132 5.94 -11.30 1.98
N ILE A 133 5.71 -11.06 3.26
CA ILE A 133 6.78 -10.82 4.23
C ILE A 133 7.23 -12.12 4.89
N ARG A 134 8.52 -12.21 5.20
CA ARG A 134 9.16 -13.41 5.75
C ARG A 134 9.54 -13.18 7.21
N VAL A 135 9.11 -14.06 8.12
CA VAL A 135 9.47 -13.98 9.55
C VAL A 135 10.05 -15.32 9.99
N LYS A 136 11.15 -15.27 10.74
CA LYS A 136 11.74 -16.45 11.38
C LYS A 136 11.07 -16.67 12.74
N VAL A 137 10.80 -17.92 13.09
CA VAL A 137 10.31 -18.29 14.42
C VAL A 137 11.36 -19.15 15.11
N GLU A 138 11.97 -18.62 16.17
CA GLU A 138 12.95 -19.32 17.00
C GLU A 138 12.27 -19.86 18.27
N ASN A 139 12.10 -21.17 18.35
CA ASN A 139 11.57 -21.80 19.55
C ASN A 139 12.71 -22.23 20.48
N ARG A 140 12.89 -21.52 21.60
CA ARG A 140 13.89 -21.84 22.63
C ARG A 140 13.35 -22.75 23.73
N THR A 141 12.14 -23.29 23.54
CA THR A 141 11.50 -24.23 24.45
C THR A 141 11.58 -25.66 23.90
N ASN A 142 11.26 -26.64 24.75
CA ASN A 142 11.08 -28.04 24.32
C ASN A 142 9.68 -28.33 23.74
N ASN A 143 8.79 -27.34 23.70
CA ASN A 143 7.40 -27.52 23.28
C ASN A 143 7.21 -27.09 21.82
N TYR A 144 7.15 -28.06 20.91
CA TYR A 144 6.95 -27.80 19.48
C TYR A 144 5.57 -27.20 19.15
N ASN A 145 4.56 -27.41 19.99
CA ASN A 145 3.23 -26.84 19.74
C ASN A 145 3.24 -25.31 19.78
N LEU A 146 4.10 -24.70 20.60
CA LEU A 146 4.25 -23.24 20.65
C LEU A 146 4.71 -22.66 19.31
N PHE A 147 5.59 -23.38 18.61
CA PHE A 147 5.99 -23.02 17.25
C PHE A 147 4.82 -23.11 16.28
N LEU A 148 4.09 -24.23 16.29
CA LEU A 148 2.96 -24.44 15.36
C LEU A 148 1.87 -23.39 15.53
N GLU A 149 1.53 -23.05 16.78
CA GLU A 149 0.51 -22.05 17.07
C GLU A 149 0.92 -20.65 16.63
N SER A 150 2.13 -20.21 17.01
CA SER A 150 2.66 -18.92 16.58
C SER A 150 2.77 -18.85 15.06
N ALA A 151 3.23 -19.92 14.42
CA ALA A 151 3.32 -19.99 12.97
C ALA A 151 1.94 -19.88 12.30
N GLN A 152 0.91 -20.51 12.87
CA GLN A 152 -0.45 -20.41 12.37
C GLN A 152 -1.00 -18.97 12.48
N VAL A 153 -0.71 -18.27 13.58
CA VAL A 153 -1.08 -16.87 13.75
C VAL A 153 -0.39 -15.98 12.72
N LEU A 154 0.92 -16.12 12.54
CA LEU A 154 1.67 -15.37 11.51
C LEU A 154 1.11 -15.64 10.10
N LYS A 155 0.80 -16.90 9.78
CA LYS A 155 0.24 -17.28 8.48
C LYS A 155 -1.15 -16.67 8.24
N SER A 156 -1.97 -16.53 9.28
CA SER A 156 -3.28 -15.86 9.19
C SER A 156 -3.18 -14.37 8.84
N LEU A 157 -2.03 -13.75 9.13
CA LEU A 157 -1.72 -12.37 8.77
C LEU A 157 -1.06 -12.24 7.39
N GLY A 158 -0.93 -13.33 6.63
CA GLY A 158 -0.27 -13.32 5.32
C GLY A 158 1.26 -13.36 5.41
N ILE A 159 1.82 -13.66 6.58
CA ILE A 159 3.27 -13.73 6.82
C ILE A 159 3.76 -15.15 6.56
N VAL A 160 4.86 -15.26 5.80
CA VAL A 160 5.52 -16.53 5.51
C VAL A 160 6.51 -16.83 6.62
N VAL A 161 6.30 -17.96 7.30
CA VAL A 161 7.22 -18.47 8.31
C VAL A 161 8.34 -19.25 7.63
N VAL A 162 9.58 -18.91 7.97
CA VAL A 162 10.78 -19.55 7.41
C VAL A 162 11.67 -20.11 8.51
N ASN A 163 12.41 -21.16 8.15
CA ASN A 163 13.35 -21.85 9.03
C ASN A 163 14.72 -21.83 8.33
N GLU A 164 15.45 -20.73 8.52
CA GLU A 164 16.80 -20.47 7.98
C GLU A 164 17.82 -20.34 9.11
#